data_AF-A0A0W8D070-F1
#
_entry.id   AF-A0A0W8D070-F1
#
_cell.length_a   1.000
_cell.length_b   1.000
_cell.length_c   1.000
_cell.angle_alpha   90.00
_cell.angle_beta   90.00
_cell.angle_gamma   90.00
#
_symmetry.space_group_name_H-M   'P 1'
#
loop_
_entity.id
_entity.type
_entity.pdbx_description
1 polymer ?
#
loop_
_entity_poly.entity_id
_entity_poly.type
_entity_poly.pdbx_seq_one_letter_code
_entity_poly.pdbx_strand_id
1 'polypeptide(L)'
;MRVTTFGALAVCYEKLSRPEEAAKYFEDAIGAYEEHCDQAPTLDDGEADDVSDSDVSLLADLNATAAMIHYHYAGNLLAQDRWDEAKTVTEIALVLAENSSMPAGDLEELQQCIHDLWLEMD
;
A
#
# COMPACT_ATOMS: atom_id res chain seq x y z
N MET A 1 9.63 -7.57 6.79
CA MET A 1 9.68 -6.73 8.01
C MET A 1 9.95 -5.25 7.76
N ARG A 2 10.69 -4.85 6.71
CA ARG A 2 10.98 -3.42 6.43
C ARG A 2 9.69 -2.63 6.11
N VAL A 3 8.86 -3.15 5.20
CA VAL A 3 7.54 -2.59 4.82
C VAL A 3 6.68 -2.25 6.05
N THR A 4 6.41 -3.23 6.92
CA THR A 4 5.58 -3.05 8.11
C THR A 4 6.18 -2.07 9.12
N THR A 5 7.52 -2.04 9.24
CA THR A 5 8.21 -1.15 10.20
C THR A 5 8.13 0.30 9.73
N PHE A 6 8.44 0.56 8.45
CA PHE A 6 8.34 1.89 7.88
C PHE A 6 6.89 2.38 7.81
N GLY A 7 5.95 1.51 7.44
CA GLY A 7 4.51 1.84 7.46
C GLY A 7 4.02 2.24 8.85
N ALA A 8 4.41 1.51 9.90
CA ALA A 8 4.06 1.87 11.26
C ALA A 8 4.66 3.22 11.71
N LEU A 9 5.91 3.50 11.33
CA LEU A 9 6.55 4.80 11.58
C LEU A 9 5.82 5.93 10.84
N ALA A 10 5.47 5.72 9.58
CA ALA A 10 4.76 6.69 8.76
C ALA A 10 3.44 7.11 9.40
N VAL A 11 2.60 6.14 9.80
CA VAL A 11 1.33 6.38 10.50
C VAL A 11 1.55 7.09 11.85
N CYS A 12 2.64 6.80 12.56
CA CYS A 12 2.95 7.53 13.79
C CYS A 12 3.25 9.00 13.53
N TYR A 13 4.07 9.32 12.52
CA TYR A 13 4.38 10.71 12.17
C TYR A 13 3.17 11.45 11.58
N GLU A 14 2.33 10.76 10.80
CA GLU A 14 1.05 11.26 10.29
C GLU A 14 0.15 11.70 11.46
N LYS A 15 -0.04 10.82 12.46
CA LYS A 15 -0.83 11.12 13.67
C LYS A 15 -0.25 12.22 14.55
N LEU A 16 1.04 12.50 14.42
CA LEU A 16 1.72 13.62 15.10
C LEU A 16 1.63 14.93 14.31
N SER A 17 0.86 14.96 13.21
CA SER A 17 0.73 16.12 12.31
C SER A 17 2.08 16.59 11.76
N ARG A 18 2.93 15.62 11.38
CA ARG A 18 4.24 15.84 10.75
C ARG A 18 4.26 15.24 9.36
N PRO A 19 3.55 15.86 8.40
CA PRO A 19 3.26 15.21 7.13
C PRO A 19 4.50 15.01 6.25
N GLU A 20 5.52 15.86 6.37
CA GLU A 20 6.77 15.73 5.64
C GLU A 20 7.65 14.59 6.16
N GLU A 21 7.70 14.37 7.49
CA GLU A 21 8.36 13.19 8.05
C GLU A 21 7.58 11.91 7.76
N ALA A 22 6.25 11.95 7.82
CA ALA A 22 5.40 10.81 7.48
C ALA A 22 5.60 10.38 6.02
N ALA A 23 5.63 11.33 5.08
CA ALA A 23 5.85 11.07 3.65
C ALA A 23 7.12 10.26 3.40
N LYS A 24 8.24 10.60 4.05
CA LYS A 24 9.51 9.86 3.90
C LYS A 24 9.36 8.39 4.29
N TYR A 25 8.65 8.12 5.38
CA TYR A 25 8.45 6.75 5.84
C TYR A 25 7.42 5.99 4.99
N PHE A 26 6.41 6.66 4.43
CA PHE A 26 5.53 6.06 3.43
C PHE A 26 6.33 5.65 2.18
N GLU A 27 7.15 6.55 1.65
CA GLU A 27 8.02 6.29 0.50
C GLU A 27 9.02 5.15 0.77
N ASP A 28 9.67 5.14 1.94
CA ASP A 28 10.56 4.04 2.34
C ASP A 28 9.82 2.69 2.47
N ALA A 29 8.56 2.71 2.92
CA ALA A 29 7.74 1.50 3.04
C ALA A 29 7.32 0.95 1.67
N ILE A 30 6.93 1.85 0.76
CA ILE A 30 6.55 1.53 -0.62
C ILE A 30 7.77 0.98 -1.38
N GLY A 31 8.92 1.64 -1.30
CA GLY A 31 10.14 1.16 -1.96
C GLY A 31 10.61 -0.19 -1.43
N ALA A 32 10.42 -0.46 -0.13
CA ALA A 32 10.71 -1.79 0.43
C ALA A 32 9.72 -2.88 -0.03
N TYR A 33 8.49 -2.51 -0.39
CA TYR A 33 7.50 -3.41 -0.98
C TYR A 33 7.86 -3.71 -2.44
N GLU A 34 8.18 -2.69 -3.22
CA GLU A 34 8.62 -2.82 -4.62
C GLU A 34 9.89 -3.68 -4.72
N GLU A 35 10.89 -3.43 -3.88
CA GLU A 35 12.12 -4.24 -3.81
C GLU A 35 11.81 -5.73 -3.56
N HIS A 36 10.81 -6.04 -2.73
CA HIS A 36 10.39 -7.41 -2.48
C HIS A 36 9.70 -8.04 -3.69
N CYS A 37 8.86 -7.28 -4.39
CA CYS A 37 8.18 -7.73 -5.60
C CYS A 37 9.17 -7.97 -6.75
N ASP A 38 10.18 -7.12 -6.91
CA ASP A 38 11.22 -7.26 -7.94
C ASP A 38 12.17 -8.43 -7.67
N GLN A 39 12.37 -8.78 -6.39
CA GLN A 39 13.18 -9.93 -5.97
C GLN A 39 12.40 -11.26 -6.02
N ALA A 40 11.08 -11.23 -6.23
CA ALA A 40 10.32 -12.44 -6.48
C ALA A 40 10.82 -13.06 -7.79
N PRO A 41 11.01 -14.40 -7.86
CA PRO A 41 11.61 -15.05 -9.02
C PRO A 41 10.84 -14.68 -10.29
N THR A 42 11.51 -13.94 -11.18
CA THR A 42 10.97 -13.60 -12.48
C THR A 42 10.91 -14.86 -13.33
N LEU A 43 9.72 -15.16 -13.86
CA LEU A 43 9.36 -16.35 -14.65
C LEU A 43 10.14 -16.56 -15.98
N ASP A 44 11.29 -15.90 -16.20
CA ASP A 44 11.91 -15.78 -17.54
C ASP A 44 13.05 -16.77 -17.84
N ASP A 45 13.47 -17.62 -16.90
CA ASP A 45 14.52 -18.62 -17.17
C ASP A 45 14.01 -20.05 -17.08
N GLY A 46 13.15 -20.45 -18.04
CA GLY A 46 13.09 -21.80 -18.62
C GLY A 46 12.74 -23.02 -17.74
N GLU A 47 12.73 -22.89 -16.42
CA GLU A 47 12.12 -23.80 -15.48
C GLU A 47 11.02 -23.00 -14.80
N ALA A 48 9.77 -23.46 -14.95
CA ALA A 48 8.70 -22.97 -14.10
C ALA A 48 9.07 -23.39 -12.67
N ASP A 49 9.85 -22.54 -11.99
CA ASP A 49 10.02 -22.63 -10.55
C ASP A 49 8.61 -22.47 -10.00
N ASP A 50 8.10 -23.56 -9.46
CA ASP A 50 6.72 -23.71 -9.03
C ASP A 50 6.49 -22.69 -7.92
N VAL A 51 5.92 -21.52 -8.27
CA VAL A 51 5.64 -20.45 -7.30
C VAL A 51 4.83 -21.09 -6.19
N SER A 52 5.45 -21.21 -5.02
CA SER A 52 4.85 -22.02 -3.97
C SER A 52 3.58 -21.34 -3.48
N ASP A 53 2.59 -22.13 -3.04
CA ASP A 53 1.39 -21.58 -2.38
C ASP A 53 1.77 -20.65 -1.20
N SER A 54 2.93 -20.89 -0.56
CA SER A 54 3.48 -20.00 0.47
C SER A 54 3.95 -18.65 -0.06
N ASP A 55 4.54 -18.58 -1.25
CA ASP A 55 4.98 -17.30 -1.85
C ASP A 55 3.77 -16.48 -2.29
N VAL A 56 2.74 -17.14 -2.84
CA VAL A 56 1.45 -16.49 -3.18
C VAL A 56 0.77 -15.94 -1.92
N SER A 57 0.69 -16.75 -0.86
CA SER A 57 0.10 -16.29 0.41
C SER A 57 0.88 -15.14 1.02
N LEU A 58 2.22 -15.20 0.98
CA LEU A 58 3.07 -14.13 1.49
C LEU A 58 2.86 -12.83 0.69
N LEU A 59 2.79 -12.92 -0.64
CA LEU A 59 2.51 -11.76 -1.48
C LEU A 59 1.13 -11.17 -1.19
N ALA A 60 0.11 -12.01 -0.99
CA ALA A 60 -1.23 -11.55 -0.63
C ALA A 60 -1.24 -10.80 0.71
N ASP A 61 -0.49 -11.26 1.71
CA ASP A 61 -0.33 -10.57 3.00
C ASP A 61 0.45 -9.24 2.86
N LEU A 62 1.49 -9.23 2.02
CA LEU A 62 2.23 -8.01 1.69
C LEU A 62 1.33 -7.00 0.96
N ASN A 63 0.48 -7.44 0.04
CA ASN A 63 -0.46 -6.58 -0.67
C ASN A 63 -1.48 -5.94 0.29
N ALA A 64 -1.98 -6.68 1.30
CA ALA A 64 -2.88 -6.14 2.31
C ALA A 64 -2.18 -5.02 3.11
N THR A 65 -0.92 -5.25 3.48
CA THR A 65 -0.09 -4.27 4.18
C THR A 65 0.16 -3.04 3.31
N ALA A 66 0.55 -3.25 2.05
CA ALA A 66 0.87 -2.19 1.10
C ALA A 66 -0.37 -1.35 0.75
N ALA A 67 -1.55 -1.97 0.62
CA ALA A 67 -2.81 -1.27 0.41
C ALA A 67 -3.08 -0.25 1.53
N MET A 68 -2.95 -0.67 2.79
CA MET A 68 -3.13 0.24 3.94
C MET A 68 -2.08 1.35 3.98
N ILE A 69 -0.82 1.05 3.64
CA ILE A 69 0.24 2.06 3.53
C ILE A 69 -0.11 3.12 2.48
N HIS A 70 -0.58 2.71 1.29
CA HIS A 70 -0.99 3.63 0.25
C HIS A 70 -2.22 4.45 0.68
N TYR A 71 -3.24 3.82 1.28
CA TYR A 71 -4.41 4.54 1.78
C TYR A 71 -4.03 5.65 2.79
N HIS A 72 -3.19 5.34 3.76
CA HIS A 72 -2.69 6.34 4.72
C HIS A 72 -1.79 7.39 4.06
N TYR A 73 -0.97 7.00 3.08
CA TYR A 73 -0.15 7.96 2.35
C TYR A 73 -1.02 8.95 1.57
N ALA A 74 -2.13 8.52 0.99
CA ALA A 74 -3.09 9.41 0.35
C ALA A 74 -3.67 10.43 1.36
N GLY A 75 -4.06 10.01 2.56
CA GLY A 75 -4.48 10.91 3.64
C GLY A 75 -3.39 11.95 3.98
N ASN A 76 -2.13 11.52 4.06
CA ASN A 76 -0.99 12.39 4.29
C ASN A 76 -0.73 13.38 3.13
N LEU A 77 -1.00 12.99 1.88
CA LEU A 77 -0.90 13.85 0.70
C LEU A 77 -2.01 14.90 0.67
N LEU A 78 -3.23 14.52 1.02
CA LEU A 78 -4.37 15.45 1.14
C LEU A 78 -4.13 16.51 2.20
N ALA A 79 -3.53 16.15 3.35
CA ALA A 79 -3.14 17.11 4.37
C ALA A 79 -2.10 18.15 3.90
N GLN A 80 -1.47 17.91 2.73
CA GLN A 80 -0.51 18.79 2.07
C GLN A 80 -1.05 19.41 0.78
N ASP A 81 -2.36 19.34 0.54
CA ASP A 81 -3.02 19.80 -0.69
C ASP A 81 -2.49 19.14 -1.99
N ARG A 82 -1.94 17.92 -1.89
CA ARG A 82 -1.43 17.14 -3.04
C ARG A 82 -2.50 16.21 -3.61
N TRP A 83 -3.61 16.80 -4.07
CA TRP A 83 -4.83 16.10 -4.48
C TRP A 83 -4.62 15.08 -5.61
N ASP A 84 -3.96 15.46 -6.71
CA ASP A 84 -3.74 14.55 -7.85
C ASP A 84 -2.93 13.30 -7.47
N GLU A 85 -1.97 13.46 -6.58
CA GLU A 85 -1.12 12.38 -6.09
C GLU A 85 -1.89 11.46 -5.14
N ALA A 86 -2.73 12.04 -4.28
CA ALA A 86 -3.62 11.27 -3.41
C ALA A 86 -4.59 10.40 -4.22
N LYS A 87 -5.11 10.90 -5.35
CA LYS A 87 -5.98 10.12 -6.25
C LYS A 87 -5.22 8.92 -6.84
N THR A 88 -4.01 9.16 -7.34
CA THR A 88 -3.15 8.10 -7.88
C THR A 88 -2.83 7.03 -6.84
N VAL A 89 -2.47 7.45 -5.62
CA VAL A 89 -2.08 6.52 -4.55
C VAL A 89 -3.28 5.72 -4.03
N THR A 90 -4.49 6.29 -3.99
CA THR A 90 -5.70 5.54 -3.61
C THR A 90 -6.15 4.54 -4.67
N GLU A 91 -5.94 4.82 -5.96
CA GLU A 91 -6.14 3.81 -7.02
C GLU A 91 -5.21 2.61 -6.81
N ILE A 92 -3.94 2.86 -6.47
CA ILE A 92 -2.98 1.79 -6.16
C ILE A 92 -3.43 1.01 -4.91
N ALA A 93 -3.89 1.69 -3.86
CA ALA A 93 -4.40 1.06 -2.65
C ALA A 93 -5.53 0.07 -2.95
N LEU A 94 -6.48 0.44 -3.82
CA LEU A 94 -7.58 -0.44 -4.24
C LEU A 94 -7.08 -1.69 -4.96
N VAL A 95 -6.22 -1.52 -5.96
CA VAL A 95 -5.68 -2.65 -6.73
C VAL A 95 -4.94 -3.62 -5.82
N LEU A 96 -4.14 -3.11 -4.88
CA LEU A 96 -3.43 -3.94 -3.92
C LEU A 96 -4.41 -4.68 -3.00
N ALA A 97 -5.42 -3.99 -2.47
CA ALA A 97 -6.41 -4.59 -1.58
C ALA A 97 -7.19 -5.72 -2.26
N GLU A 98 -7.60 -5.53 -3.51
CA GLU A 98 -8.31 -6.54 -4.31
C GLU A 98 -7.46 -7.79 -4.60
N ASN A 99 -6.14 -7.63 -4.62
CA ASN A 99 -5.18 -8.72 -4.85
C ASN A 99 -4.48 -9.16 -3.56
N SER A 100 -5.14 -9.00 -2.41
CA SER A 100 -4.55 -9.29 -1.09
C SER A 100 -5.29 -10.38 -0.32
N SER A 101 -4.75 -10.70 0.85
CA SER A 101 -5.41 -11.55 1.85
C SER A 101 -6.41 -10.78 2.73
N MET A 102 -6.69 -9.51 2.43
CA MET A 102 -7.61 -8.67 3.19
C MET A 102 -9.00 -9.33 3.28
N PRO A 103 -9.60 -9.42 4.48
CA PRO A 103 -10.96 -9.92 4.63
C PRO A 103 -11.96 -9.10 3.82
N ALA A 104 -12.99 -9.75 3.27
CA ALA A 104 -13.98 -9.09 2.42
C ALA A 104 -14.65 -7.87 3.10
N GLY A 105 -14.92 -7.94 4.41
CA GLY A 105 -15.48 -6.80 5.15
C GLY A 105 -14.54 -5.60 5.22
N ASP A 106 -13.25 -5.85 5.45
CA ASP A 106 -12.23 -4.79 5.51
C ASP A 106 -11.98 -4.20 4.11
N LEU A 107 -12.06 -5.03 3.06
CA LEU A 107 -11.97 -4.58 1.66
C LEU A 107 -13.15 -3.67 1.29
N GLU A 108 -14.38 -4.07 1.63
CA GLU A 108 -15.58 -3.25 1.41
C GLU A 108 -15.49 -1.91 2.16
N GLU A 109 -15.00 -1.92 3.41
CA GLU A 109 -14.78 -0.70 4.20
C GLU A 109 -13.74 0.22 3.55
N LEU A 110 -12.60 -0.33 3.09
CA LEU A 110 -11.57 0.45 2.40
C LEU A 110 -12.10 1.03 1.08
N GLN A 111 -12.83 0.23 0.30
CA GLN A 111 -13.45 0.68 -0.95
C GLN A 111 -14.43 1.83 -0.71
N GLN A 112 -15.26 1.74 0.34
CA GLN A 112 -16.18 2.81 0.71
C GLN A 112 -15.41 4.07 1.15
N CYS A 113 -14.39 3.92 1.98
CA CYS A 113 -13.55 5.05 2.42
C CYS A 113 -12.91 5.78 1.24
N ILE A 114 -12.36 5.05 0.25
CA ILE A 114 -11.74 5.64 -0.93
C ILE A 114 -12.80 6.27 -1.85
N HIS A 115 -13.97 5.65 -1.99
CA HIS A 115 -15.07 6.24 -2.74
C HIS A 115 -15.51 7.58 -2.17
N ASP A 116 -15.73 7.63 -0.85
CA ASP A 116 -16.12 8.86 -0.16
C ASP A 116 -15.04 9.93 -0.30
N LEU A 117 -13.77 9.55 -0.19
CA LEU A 117 -12.64 10.43 -0.42
C LEU A 117 -12.67 11.04 -1.81
N TRP A 118 -12.84 10.24 -2.87
CA TRP A 118 -12.87 10.74 -4.24
C TRP A 118 -14.01 11.72 -4.51
N LEU A 119 -15.16 11.54 -3.86
CA LEU A 119 -16.27 12.50 -3.94
C LEU A 119 -15.91 13.88 -3.36
N GLU A 120 -14.97 13.95 -2.41
CA GLU A 120 -14.48 15.21 -1.84
C GLU A 120 -13.45 15.91 -2.75
N MET A 121 -12.85 15.18 -3.68
CA MET A 121 -11.80 15.68 -4.58
C MET A 121 -12.33 16.22 -5.92
N ASP A 122 -13.58 15.90 -6.27
CA ASP A 122 -14.29 16.35 -7.47
C ASP A 122 -15.01 17.70 -7.26
#